data_AF-A0A136KVI2-F1
#
_entry.id   AF-A0A136KVI2-F1
#
_cell.length_a   1.000
_cell.length_b   1.000
_cell.length_c   1.000
_cell.angle_alpha   90.00
_cell.angle_beta   90.00
_cell.angle_gamma   90.00
#
_symmetry.space_group_name_H-M   'P 1'
#
loop_
_entity.id
_entity.type
_entity.pdbx_description
1 polymer ?
#
loop_
_entity_poly.entity_id
_entity_poly.type
_entity_poly.pdbx_seq_one_letter_code
_entity_poly.pdbx_strand_id
1 'polypeptide(L)'
;MKKYFINLFFLFLVACSTSTPQVTVTSEVTVTSLPAITSTPEPALWISNSVPDDLRDLTKTWNIKIVDDKNVATQILDVSDSGATWIYALVASFPTLTDDTASSDLISIWKGDSTEHTLIMAESTLSAFKAQWGEPSSSQVRSVASEQIVDEVWKDSSTWAIIPFEEIQPKLKVISVDGQSPLHKDFDESLYSLKIIFGGVSFDLPTSNRDATKLTTVVLTGVTALVRATAFTMETKGVTRPGELIHDWLYDADIAHISNEVPFDKNCPYPTAGHKKFYFVQ
;
A
#
# COMPACT_ATOMS: atom_id res chain seq x y z
N MET A 1 29.85 -19.19 56.31
CA MET A 1 31.00 -18.82 57.17
C MET A 1 31.71 -20.07 57.67
N LYS A 2 32.86 -20.42 57.06
CA LYS A 2 34.09 -20.93 57.69
C LYS A 2 35.06 -21.39 56.58
N LYS A 3 36.20 -20.71 56.52
CA LYS A 3 37.36 -20.97 55.67
C LYS A 3 38.35 -21.85 56.45
N TYR A 4 39.05 -22.76 55.77
CA TYR A 4 40.41 -23.27 56.03
C TYR A 4 40.83 -23.94 54.69
N PHE A 5 41.80 -23.52 53.86
CA PHE A 5 43.22 -23.14 54.01
C PHE A 5 44.08 -24.23 54.68
N ILE A 6 44.96 -24.88 53.89
CA ILE A 6 46.44 -25.02 54.05
C ILE A 6 47.08 -26.40 53.69
N ASN A 7 48.08 -26.31 52.79
CA ASN A 7 49.37 -27.02 52.59
C ASN A 7 49.42 -28.56 52.41
N LEU A 8 49.97 -29.07 51.28
CA LEU A 8 51.39 -29.18 50.87
C LEU A 8 52.08 -30.42 51.46
N PHE A 9 52.40 -31.45 50.65
CA PHE A 9 53.67 -32.17 50.75
C PHE A 9 54.00 -33.02 49.51
N PHE A 10 55.27 -32.92 49.10
CA PHE A 10 55.97 -33.65 48.03
C PHE A 10 56.11 -35.14 48.34
N LEU A 11 56.14 -36.00 47.30
CA LEU A 11 57.00 -37.19 47.32
C LEU A 11 57.42 -37.60 45.89
N PHE A 12 58.73 -37.58 45.68
CA PHE A 12 59.47 -38.11 44.52
C PHE A 12 59.45 -39.64 44.56
N LEU A 13 59.28 -40.31 43.42
CA LEU A 13 59.78 -41.66 43.20
C LEU A 13 60.16 -41.86 41.71
N VAL A 14 61.23 -42.62 41.55
CA VAL A 14 62.20 -42.66 40.45
C VAL A 14 62.10 -44.01 39.72
N ALA A 15 62.51 -44.00 38.44
CA ALA A 15 62.85 -45.13 37.56
C ALA A 15 61.65 -45.98 37.06
N CYS A 16 61.67 -46.58 35.87
CA CYS A 16 62.79 -47.08 35.08
C CYS A 16 62.46 -47.07 33.58
N SER A 17 63.46 -46.77 32.76
CA SER A 17 63.40 -46.70 31.31
C SER A 17 63.46 -48.09 30.68
N THR A 18 62.58 -48.38 29.73
CA THR A 18 62.75 -49.46 28.75
C THR A 18 62.75 -48.86 27.34
N SER A 19 63.90 -48.95 26.69
CA SER A 19 64.15 -48.50 25.32
C SER A 19 63.57 -49.51 24.32
N THR A 20 62.54 -49.11 23.58
CA THR A 20 61.95 -49.87 22.47
C THR A 20 62.54 -49.38 21.13
N PRO A 21 62.76 -50.25 20.13
CA PRO A 21 63.50 -49.88 18.91
C PRO A 21 62.74 -48.90 18.02
N GLN A 22 63.50 -47.96 17.44
CA GLN A 22 63.09 -46.94 16.50
C GLN A 22 62.63 -47.56 15.17
N VAL A 23 61.36 -47.40 14.83
CA VAL A 23 60.82 -47.68 13.48
C VAL A 23 61.06 -46.43 12.63
N THR A 24 61.78 -46.62 11.52
CA THR A 24 62.00 -45.60 10.48
C THR A 24 60.66 -45.18 9.86
N VAL A 25 60.25 -43.94 10.10
CA VAL A 25 59.07 -43.35 9.47
C VAL A 25 59.47 -42.79 8.11
N THR A 26 58.97 -43.40 7.04
CA THR A 26 59.01 -42.85 5.69
C THR A 26 58.22 -41.54 5.67
N SER A 27 58.86 -40.43 5.32
CA SER A 27 58.22 -39.11 5.22
C SER A 27 57.19 -39.11 4.09
N GLU A 28 55.91 -39.06 4.44
CA GLU A 28 54.81 -38.87 3.52
C GLU A 28 54.74 -37.39 3.10
N VAL A 29 54.82 -37.14 1.79
CA VAL A 29 54.72 -35.79 1.22
C VAL A 29 53.29 -35.29 1.43
N THR A 30 53.12 -34.31 2.31
CA THR A 30 51.83 -33.63 2.51
C THR A 30 51.48 -32.83 1.25
N VAL A 31 50.55 -33.36 0.45
CA VAL A 31 49.94 -32.63 -0.65
C VAL A 31 49.06 -31.53 -0.04
N THR A 32 49.40 -30.26 -0.31
CA THR A 32 48.57 -29.12 0.12
C THR A 32 47.24 -29.21 -0.61
N SER A 33 46.14 -29.44 0.11
CA SER A 33 44.79 -29.45 -0.46
C SER A 33 44.42 -28.06 -0.97
N LEU A 34 44.07 -27.96 -2.25
CA LEU A 34 43.48 -26.77 -2.86
C LEU A 34 42.25 -26.29 -2.04
N PRO A 35 41.98 -24.98 -1.91
CA PRO A 35 40.76 -24.50 -1.26
C PRO A 35 39.52 -25.14 -1.90
N ALA A 36 38.65 -25.69 -1.05
CA ALA A 36 37.37 -26.24 -1.48
C ALA A 36 36.52 -25.11 -2.09
N ILE A 37 36.11 -25.30 -3.34
CA ILE A 37 35.10 -24.46 -3.99
C ILE A 37 33.79 -24.68 -3.23
N THR A 38 33.40 -23.73 -2.39
CA THR A 38 32.09 -23.73 -1.74
C THR A 38 31.04 -23.58 -2.84
N SER A 39 30.19 -24.58 -3.05
CA SER A 39 29.06 -24.47 -3.98
C SER A 39 28.18 -23.30 -3.52
N THR A 40 27.99 -22.30 -4.38
CA THR A 40 27.02 -21.24 -4.14
C THR A 40 25.67 -21.90 -3.86
N PRO A 41 25.01 -21.62 -2.72
CA PRO A 41 23.71 -22.19 -2.43
C PRO A 41 22.74 -21.84 -3.56
N GLU A 42 21.92 -22.81 -3.98
CA GLU A 42 20.89 -22.55 -4.98
C GLU A 42 20.00 -21.39 -4.50
N PRO A 43 19.65 -20.44 -5.38
CA PRO A 43 18.80 -19.34 -5.00
C PRO A 43 17.45 -19.87 -4.52
N ALA A 44 17.07 -19.45 -3.32
CA ALA A 44 15.78 -19.71 -2.69
C ALA A 44 15.16 -18.38 -2.24
N LEU A 45 13.88 -18.20 -2.53
CA LEU A 45 13.12 -16.98 -2.24
C LEU A 45 12.06 -17.28 -1.18
N TRP A 46 12.05 -16.49 -0.11
CA TRP A 46 10.91 -16.42 0.80
C TRP A 46 10.11 -15.16 0.53
N ILE A 47 8.79 -15.28 0.52
CA ILE A 47 7.87 -14.18 0.23
C ILE A 47 6.99 -13.94 1.44
N SER A 48 7.13 -12.78 2.06
CA SER A 48 6.36 -12.37 3.24
C SER A 48 4.88 -12.32 2.95
N ASN A 49 4.02 -12.62 3.94
CA ASN A 49 2.55 -12.51 3.83
C ASN A 49 2.08 -11.10 3.46
N SER A 50 2.86 -10.07 3.78
CA SER A 50 2.61 -8.66 3.43
C SER A 50 2.66 -8.38 1.93
N VAL A 51 3.33 -9.22 1.14
CA VAL A 51 3.54 -8.97 -0.29
C VAL A 51 2.23 -9.12 -1.07
N PRO A 52 1.82 -8.10 -1.85
CA PRO A 52 0.63 -8.13 -2.72
C PRO A 52 0.68 -9.25 -3.76
N ASP A 53 -0.49 -9.68 -4.22
CA ASP A 53 -0.64 -10.80 -5.15
C ASP A 53 0.05 -10.54 -6.49
N ASP A 54 -0.01 -9.31 -7.01
CA ASP A 54 0.68 -8.92 -8.25
C ASP A 54 2.21 -9.10 -8.15
N LEU A 55 2.81 -8.74 -7.01
CA LEU A 55 4.24 -8.97 -6.77
C LEU A 55 4.55 -10.45 -6.57
N ARG A 56 3.67 -11.22 -5.90
CA ARG A 56 3.81 -12.69 -5.81
C ARG A 56 3.77 -13.33 -7.18
N ASP A 57 2.86 -12.89 -8.03
CA ASP A 57 2.69 -13.40 -9.38
C ASP A 57 3.89 -13.07 -10.25
N LEU A 58 4.47 -11.88 -10.10
CA LEU A 58 5.73 -11.53 -10.75
C LEU A 58 6.87 -12.49 -10.37
N THR A 59 6.97 -12.91 -9.11
CA THR A 59 8.05 -13.80 -8.66
C THR A 59 8.04 -15.16 -9.39
N LYS A 60 6.87 -15.60 -9.88
CA LYS A 60 6.73 -16.85 -10.65
C LYS A 60 7.54 -16.81 -11.95
N THR A 61 7.84 -15.61 -12.47
CA THR A 61 8.64 -15.43 -13.70
C THR A 61 10.14 -15.60 -13.49
N TRP A 62 10.62 -15.55 -12.24
CA TRP A 62 12.06 -15.57 -11.94
C TRP A 62 12.68 -16.97 -11.93
N ASN A 63 11.85 -18.03 -12.00
CA ASN A 63 12.29 -19.42 -11.99
C ASN A 63 13.20 -19.76 -10.80
N ILE A 64 12.85 -19.25 -9.61
CA ILE A 64 13.54 -19.51 -8.34
C ILE A 64 12.67 -20.41 -7.47
N LYS A 65 13.31 -21.25 -6.66
CA LYS A 65 12.62 -22.04 -5.65
C LYS A 65 12.02 -21.13 -4.56
N ILE A 66 10.70 -21.12 -4.45
CA ILE A 66 10.01 -20.49 -3.32
C ILE A 66 10.07 -21.44 -2.12
N VAL A 67 10.40 -20.90 -0.95
CA VAL A 67 10.49 -21.63 0.32
C VAL A 67 9.58 -21.02 1.38
N ASP A 68 8.99 -21.85 2.24
CA ASP A 68 8.09 -21.41 3.30
C ASP A 68 8.83 -20.92 4.57
N ASP A 69 10.04 -21.44 4.80
CA ASP A 69 10.87 -21.05 5.94
C ASP A 69 11.83 -19.93 5.55
N LYS A 70 11.69 -18.79 6.23
CA LYS A 70 12.54 -17.60 6.04
C LYS A 70 14.03 -17.88 6.29
N ASN A 71 14.37 -18.84 7.17
CA ASN A 71 15.76 -19.11 7.56
C ASN A 71 16.55 -19.88 6.49
N VAL A 72 15.87 -20.57 5.56
CA VAL A 72 16.52 -21.31 4.47
C VAL A 72 16.57 -20.52 3.16
N ALA A 73 15.99 -19.31 3.15
CA ALA A 73 15.96 -18.46 1.98
C ALA A 73 17.27 -17.69 1.79
N THR A 74 17.70 -17.56 0.54
CA THR A 74 18.83 -16.70 0.16
C THR A 74 18.39 -15.26 -0.11
N GLN A 75 17.11 -15.05 -0.43
CA GLN A 75 16.51 -13.75 -0.70
C GLN A 75 15.14 -13.67 -0.02
N ILE A 76 14.75 -12.47 0.39
CA ILE A 76 13.54 -12.21 1.16
C ILE A 76 12.81 -11.07 0.44
N LEU A 77 11.61 -11.36 -0.09
CA LEU A 77 10.71 -10.31 -0.54
C LEU A 77 9.76 -9.95 0.60
N ASP A 78 9.91 -8.75 1.13
CA ASP A 78 9.16 -8.24 2.28
C ASP A 78 9.04 -6.70 2.21
N VAL A 79 8.36 -6.11 3.19
CA VAL A 79 8.41 -4.66 3.41
C VAL A 79 9.86 -4.23 3.64
N SER A 80 10.29 -3.18 2.94
CA SER A 80 11.67 -2.72 2.88
C SER A 80 11.75 -1.20 2.76
N ASP A 81 12.92 -0.62 3.01
CA ASP A 81 13.17 0.82 2.82
C ASP A 81 13.41 1.18 1.33
N SER A 82 13.61 0.18 0.47
CA SER A 82 13.89 0.36 -0.96
C SER A 82 13.31 -0.77 -1.79
N GLY A 83 12.85 -0.46 -3.01
CA GLY A 83 12.30 -1.44 -3.95
C GLY A 83 11.09 -0.89 -4.70
N ALA A 84 10.07 -1.71 -4.87
CA ALA A 84 8.81 -1.32 -5.49
C ALA A 84 7.95 -0.49 -4.54
N THR A 85 7.53 0.69 -4.98
CA THR A 85 6.53 1.50 -4.27
C THR A 85 5.14 0.94 -4.52
N TRP A 86 4.39 0.62 -3.46
CA TRP A 86 3.01 0.17 -3.55
C TRP A 86 2.09 1.19 -2.91
N ILE A 87 1.21 1.77 -3.73
CA ILE A 87 0.21 2.75 -3.35
C ILE A 87 -1.10 2.02 -3.08
N TYR A 88 -1.67 2.26 -1.91
CA TYR A 88 -3.00 1.77 -1.53
C TYR A 88 -3.97 2.94 -1.47
N ALA A 89 -5.23 2.72 -1.82
CA ALA A 89 -6.29 3.71 -1.70
C ALA A 89 -7.19 3.40 -0.50
N LEU A 90 -7.54 4.43 0.27
CA LEU A 90 -8.69 4.39 1.16
C LEU A 90 -9.94 4.53 0.31
N VAL A 91 -10.89 3.62 0.47
CA VAL A 91 -12.12 3.59 -0.31
C VAL A 91 -13.35 3.38 0.55
N ALA A 92 -14.48 3.88 0.07
CA ALA A 92 -15.80 3.64 0.63
C ALA A 92 -16.80 3.38 -0.49
N SER A 93 -18.06 3.11 -0.13
CA SER A 93 -19.12 2.96 -1.14
C SER A 93 -19.31 4.29 -1.87
N PHE A 94 -19.61 4.21 -3.17
CA PHE A 94 -19.74 5.40 -4.03
C PHE A 94 -20.59 6.56 -3.46
N PRO A 95 -21.75 6.34 -2.79
CA PRO A 95 -22.57 7.44 -2.28
C PRO A 95 -22.03 8.12 -1.01
N THR A 96 -20.87 7.70 -0.49
CA THR A 96 -20.23 8.32 0.68
C THR A 96 -19.98 9.82 0.46
N LEU A 97 -20.39 10.65 1.42
CA LEU A 97 -20.23 12.12 1.34
C LEU A 97 -18.84 12.59 1.76
N THR A 98 -18.15 11.84 2.61
CA THR A 98 -16.77 12.16 3.03
C THR A 98 -15.82 12.10 1.84
N ASP A 99 -15.10 13.19 1.57
CA ASP A 99 -14.16 13.31 0.45
C ASP A 99 -12.69 13.15 0.89
N ASP A 100 -12.39 13.45 2.15
CA ASP A 100 -11.04 13.48 2.71
C ASP A 100 -11.05 13.09 4.19
N THR A 101 -9.93 12.55 4.67
CA THR A 101 -9.67 12.27 6.09
C THR A 101 -8.20 12.50 6.43
N ALA A 102 -7.89 12.87 7.67
CA ALA A 102 -6.51 12.97 8.11
C ALA A 102 -5.91 11.57 8.34
N SER A 103 -4.63 11.39 8.05
CA SER A 103 -3.94 10.11 8.36
C SER A 103 -3.97 9.77 9.86
N SER A 104 -3.97 10.77 10.74
CA SER A 104 -4.14 10.58 12.18
C SER A 104 -5.48 9.94 12.54
N ASP A 105 -6.54 10.27 11.82
CA ASP A 105 -7.88 9.74 12.08
C ASP A 105 -7.96 8.29 11.59
N LEU A 106 -7.37 8.01 10.42
CA LEU A 106 -7.23 6.65 9.90
C LEU A 106 -6.44 5.74 10.86
N ILE A 107 -5.32 6.24 11.41
CA ILE A 107 -4.51 5.51 12.39
C ILE A 107 -5.28 5.34 13.72
N SER A 108 -6.13 6.29 14.10
CA SER A 108 -6.97 6.18 15.28
C SER A 108 -8.02 5.09 15.13
N ILE A 109 -8.61 4.92 13.93
CA ILE A 109 -9.47 3.78 13.60
C ILE A 109 -8.66 2.48 13.67
N TRP A 110 -7.47 2.45 13.05
CA TRP A 110 -6.58 1.28 13.07
C TRP A 110 -6.29 0.80 14.49
N LYS A 111 -6.00 1.71 15.42
CA LYS A 111 -5.71 1.40 16.84
C LYS A 111 -6.96 1.13 17.67
N GLY A 112 -8.15 1.46 17.16
CA GLY A 112 -9.42 1.33 17.88
C GLY A 112 -9.72 2.49 18.84
N ASP A 113 -8.99 3.60 18.74
CA ASP A 113 -9.23 4.83 19.48
C ASP A 113 -10.47 5.57 18.94
N SER A 114 -10.75 5.42 17.63
CA SER A 114 -12.00 5.84 17.00
C SER A 114 -12.86 4.63 16.65
N THR A 115 -14.18 4.77 16.83
CA THR A 115 -15.17 3.75 16.49
C THR A 115 -16.18 4.22 15.45
N GLU A 116 -15.91 5.33 14.77
CA GLU A 116 -16.82 5.90 13.76
C GLU A 116 -16.88 5.06 12.48
N HIS A 117 -15.78 4.37 12.17
CA HIS A 117 -15.62 3.55 10.99
C HIS A 117 -14.96 2.22 11.32
N THR A 118 -15.25 1.21 10.48
CA THR A 118 -14.47 -0.03 10.44
C THR A 118 -13.60 -0.03 9.18
N LEU A 119 -12.46 -0.73 9.24
CA LEU A 119 -11.55 -0.94 8.12
C LEU A 119 -11.53 -2.40 7.71
N ILE A 120 -11.78 -2.66 6.44
CA ILE A 120 -11.59 -3.97 5.84
C ILE A 120 -10.50 -3.93 4.77
N MET A 121 -9.82 -5.05 4.54
CA MET A 121 -8.80 -5.17 3.50
C MET A 121 -8.47 -6.64 3.23
N ALA A 122 -7.70 -6.91 2.20
CA ALA A 122 -7.14 -8.23 1.98
C ALA A 122 -6.11 -8.60 3.08
N GLU A 123 -5.86 -9.89 3.27
CA GLU A 123 -4.93 -10.40 4.30
C GLU A 123 -3.48 -9.90 4.07
N SER A 124 -3.05 -9.79 2.81
CA SER A 124 -1.73 -9.26 2.45
C SER A 124 -1.60 -7.78 2.81
N THR A 125 -2.62 -6.98 2.47
CA THR A 125 -2.72 -5.57 2.86
C THR A 125 -2.71 -5.40 4.38
N LEU A 126 -3.49 -6.20 5.11
CA LEU A 126 -3.49 -6.19 6.58
C LEU A 126 -2.08 -6.48 7.13
N SER A 127 -1.41 -7.49 6.58
CA SER A 127 -0.04 -7.87 6.96
C SER A 127 0.98 -6.77 6.65
N ALA A 128 0.83 -6.05 5.53
CA ALA A 128 1.68 -4.93 5.16
C ALA A 128 1.51 -3.74 6.12
N PHE A 129 0.27 -3.34 6.42
CA PHE A 129 0.01 -2.23 7.34
C PHE A 129 0.30 -2.58 8.80
N LYS A 130 0.26 -3.86 9.19
CA LYS A 130 0.80 -4.32 10.48
C LYS A 130 2.29 -4.02 10.62
N ALA A 131 3.07 -4.19 9.56
CA ALA A 131 4.50 -3.88 9.59
C ALA A 131 4.74 -2.36 9.76
N GLN A 132 3.86 -1.51 9.22
CA GLN A 132 4.01 -0.06 9.28
C GLN A 132 3.41 0.57 10.55
N TRP A 133 2.24 0.12 10.99
CA TRP A 133 1.46 0.75 12.06
C TRP A 133 1.35 -0.10 13.33
N GLY A 134 1.87 -1.32 13.32
CA GLY A 134 1.73 -2.28 14.42
C GLY A 134 0.39 -3.00 14.41
N GLU A 135 0.12 -3.76 15.47
CA GLU A 135 -1.11 -4.54 15.58
C GLU A 135 -2.36 -3.67 15.57
N PRO A 136 -3.37 -4.00 14.72
CA PRO A 136 -4.62 -3.27 14.68
C PRO A 136 -5.57 -3.68 15.81
N SER A 137 -6.58 -2.86 16.02
CA SER A 137 -7.76 -3.21 16.81
C SER A 137 -8.54 -4.34 16.15
N SER A 138 -8.74 -5.44 16.88
CA SER A 138 -9.54 -6.57 16.43
C SER A 138 -11.04 -6.27 16.32
N SER A 139 -11.51 -5.12 16.86
CA SER A 139 -12.92 -4.72 16.76
C SER A 139 -13.20 -3.81 15.57
N GLN A 140 -12.21 -3.04 15.11
CA GLN A 140 -12.38 -2.09 14.01
C GLN A 140 -11.74 -2.52 12.71
N VAL A 141 -10.72 -3.39 12.75
CA VAL A 141 -9.99 -3.82 11.56
C VAL A 141 -10.13 -5.33 11.40
N ARG A 142 -10.48 -5.76 10.19
CA ARG A 142 -10.51 -7.19 9.85
C ARG A 142 -10.12 -7.41 8.39
N SER A 143 -9.58 -8.60 8.10
CA SER A 143 -9.41 -9.04 6.73
C SER A 143 -10.68 -9.65 6.16
N VAL A 144 -10.84 -9.53 4.84
CA VAL A 144 -11.85 -10.21 4.03
C VAL A 144 -11.19 -10.67 2.73
N ALA A 145 -11.82 -11.56 1.98
CA ALA A 145 -11.35 -11.91 0.64
C ALA A 145 -11.48 -10.69 -0.29
N SER A 146 -10.50 -10.46 -1.18
CA SER A 146 -10.48 -9.27 -2.04
C SER A 146 -11.75 -9.12 -2.88
N GLU A 147 -12.29 -10.22 -3.37
CA GLU A 147 -13.55 -10.25 -4.14
C GLU A 147 -14.80 -9.88 -3.33
N GLN A 148 -14.72 -9.90 -2.00
CA GLN A 148 -15.81 -9.55 -1.10
C GLN A 148 -15.77 -8.08 -0.66
N ILE A 149 -14.64 -7.37 -0.83
CA ILE A 149 -14.45 -6.02 -0.30
C ILE A 149 -15.56 -5.06 -0.76
N VAL A 150 -15.90 -5.08 -2.05
CA VAL A 150 -16.95 -4.20 -2.58
C VAL A 150 -18.30 -4.48 -1.93
N ASP A 151 -18.69 -5.75 -1.85
CA ASP A 151 -19.99 -6.11 -1.28
C ASP A 151 -20.07 -5.74 0.21
N GLU A 152 -18.98 -5.90 0.95
CA GLU A 152 -18.91 -5.53 2.37
C GLU A 152 -19.00 -4.00 2.58
N VAL A 153 -18.26 -3.21 1.81
CA VAL A 153 -18.31 -1.73 1.87
C VAL A 153 -19.69 -1.18 1.48
N TRP A 154 -20.44 -1.90 0.63
CA TRP A 154 -21.81 -1.52 0.25
C TRP A 154 -22.89 -1.96 1.24
N LYS A 155 -22.61 -2.89 2.16
CA LYS A 155 -23.56 -3.31 3.21
C LYS A 155 -23.73 -2.26 4.31
N ASP A 156 -22.67 -1.52 4.61
CA ASP A 156 -22.63 -0.57 5.71
C ASP A 156 -21.80 0.66 5.33
N SER A 157 -22.42 1.85 5.33
CA SER A 157 -21.77 3.12 5.00
C SER A 157 -20.67 3.53 5.98
N SER A 158 -20.60 2.92 7.17
CA SER A 158 -19.51 3.12 8.12
C SER A 158 -18.28 2.25 7.83
N THR A 159 -18.37 1.31 6.88
CA THR A 159 -17.25 0.46 6.48
C THR A 159 -16.43 1.10 5.38
N TRP A 160 -15.15 1.31 5.64
CA TRP A 160 -14.15 1.69 4.65
C TRP A 160 -13.23 0.52 4.35
N ALA A 161 -12.52 0.57 3.23
CA ALA A 161 -11.52 -0.40 2.89
C ALA A 161 -10.19 0.23 2.48
N ILE A 162 -9.11 -0.51 2.67
CA ILE A 162 -7.79 -0.19 2.11
C ILE A 162 -7.49 -1.22 1.04
N ILE A 163 -7.37 -0.78 -0.21
CA ILE A 163 -7.13 -1.65 -1.36
C ILE A 163 -5.90 -1.20 -2.15
N PRO A 164 -5.18 -2.11 -2.83
CA PRO A 164 -4.15 -1.72 -3.79
C PRO A 164 -4.71 -0.83 -4.91
N PHE A 165 -3.89 0.06 -5.45
CA PHE A 165 -4.28 1.03 -6.49
C PHE A 165 -4.96 0.38 -7.71
N GLU A 166 -4.44 -0.75 -8.16
CA GLU A 166 -4.91 -1.55 -9.29
C GLU A 166 -6.30 -2.18 -9.06
N GLU A 167 -6.78 -2.28 -7.82
CA GLU A 167 -8.10 -2.81 -7.47
C GLU A 167 -9.21 -1.74 -7.46
N ILE A 168 -8.87 -0.47 -7.65
CA ILE A 168 -9.85 0.62 -7.68
C ILE A 168 -10.84 0.40 -8.84
N GLN A 169 -12.13 0.51 -8.53
CA GLN A 169 -13.21 0.28 -9.50
C GLN A 169 -14.38 1.26 -9.30
N PRO A 170 -15.24 1.47 -10.33
CA PRO A 170 -16.26 2.52 -10.32
C PRO A 170 -17.31 2.46 -9.19
N LYS A 171 -17.51 1.28 -8.58
CA LYS A 171 -18.42 1.11 -7.43
C LYS A 171 -17.88 1.71 -6.13
N LEU A 172 -16.61 2.08 -6.10
CA LEU A 172 -15.93 2.60 -4.94
C LEU A 172 -15.62 4.08 -5.13
N LYS A 173 -15.79 4.85 -4.06
CA LYS A 173 -15.26 6.20 -3.96
C LYS A 173 -13.90 6.12 -3.29
N VAL A 174 -12.88 6.72 -3.89
CA VAL A 174 -11.59 6.95 -3.23
C VAL A 174 -11.74 8.14 -2.29
N ILE A 175 -11.39 7.95 -1.02
CA ILE A 175 -11.33 9.01 -0.02
C ILE A 175 -9.88 9.49 0.03
N SER A 176 -9.70 10.81 -0.08
CA SER A 176 -8.38 11.42 0.01
C SER A 176 -7.82 11.27 1.44
N VAL A 177 -6.51 11.14 1.57
CA VAL A 177 -5.84 11.11 2.87
C VAL A 177 -4.85 12.25 2.93
N ASP A 178 -5.02 13.15 3.89
CA ASP A 178 -4.26 14.40 4.01
C ASP A 178 -4.28 15.23 2.70
N GLY A 179 -5.45 15.28 2.03
CA GLY A 179 -5.62 15.95 0.74
C GLY A 179 -5.00 15.23 -0.46
N GLN A 180 -4.36 14.08 -0.27
CA GLN A 180 -3.75 13.28 -1.34
C GLN A 180 -4.70 12.19 -1.84
N SER A 181 -4.90 12.14 -3.15
CA SER A 181 -5.65 11.08 -3.83
C SER A 181 -4.81 10.42 -4.91
N PRO A 182 -4.64 9.09 -4.92
CA PRO A 182 -3.86 8.41 -5.93
C PRO A 182 -4.48 8.48 -7.33
N LEU A 183 -5.75 8.90 -7.45
CA LEU A 183 -6.41 9.12 -8.75
C LEU A 183 -6.02 10.46 -9.40
N HIS A 184 -5.49 11.41 -8.63
CA HIS A 184 -5.18 12.74 -9.14
C HIS A 184 -3.76 12.83 -9.70
N LYS A 185 -3.54 13.76 -10.63
CA LYS A 185 -2.24 13.95 -11.30
C LYS A 185 -1.22 14.65 -10.41
N ASP A 186 -1.68 15.51 -9.51
CA ASP A 186 -0.89 16.25 -8.52
C ASP A 186 -0.59 15.44 -7.25
N PHE A 187 -0.90 14.14 -7.25
CA PHE A 187 -0.59 13.22 -6.16
C PHE A 187 0.90 13.20 -5.81
N ASP A 188 1.21 13.52 -4.56
CA ASP A 188 2.55 13.46 -3.98
C ASP A 188 2.70 12.20 -3.12
N GLU A 189 3.36 11.19 -3.69
CA GLU A 189 3.63 9.92 -3.00
C GLU A 189 4.51 10.08 -1.76
N SER A 190 5.30 11.16 -1.65
CA SER A 190 6.22 11.37 -0.52
C SER A 190 5.47 11.70 0.78
N LEU A 191 4.30 12.34 0.64
CA LEU A 191 3.43 12.75 1.74
C LEU A 191 2.36 11.70 2.09
N TYR A 192 2.21 10.67 1.27
CA TYR A 192 1.09 9.74 1.38
C TYR A 192 1.32 8.63 2.40
N SER A 193 0.41 8.51 3.37
CA SER A 193 0.51 7.55 4.48
C SER A 193 0.17 6.10 4.09
N LEU A 194 -0.56 5.89 2.98
CA LEU A 194 -0.95 4.59 2.44
C LEU A 194 0.02 4.09 1.36
N LYS A 195 1.32 4.30 1.59
CA LYS A 195 2.41 3.85 0.74
C LYS A 195 3.25 2.83 1.50
N ILE A 196 3.51 1.69 0.88
CA ILE A 196 4.41 0.65 1.39
C ILE A 196 5.49 0.39 0.33
N ILE A 197 6.73 0.16 0.73
CA ILE A 197 7.80 -0.23 -0.19
C ILE A 197 8.12 -1.71 0.04
N PHE A 198 8.19 -2.48 -1.05
CA PHE A 198 8.54 -3.90 -1.03
C PHE A 198 9.87 -4.14 -1.73
N GLY A 199 10.75 -4.94 -1.12
CA GLY A 199 12.09 -5.17 -1.65
C GLY A 199 12.81 -6.33 -0.97
N GLY A 200 14.14 -6.33 -1.03
CA GLY A 200 14.99 -7.37 -0.44
C GLY A 200 15.38 -8.51 -1.39
N VAL A 201 15.16 -8.32 -2.70
CA VAL A 201 15.52 -9.26 -3.76
C VAL A 201 16.47 -8.62 -4.77
N SER A 202 17.28 -9.46 -5.45
CA SER A 202 18.19 -9.03 -6.52
C SER A 202 17.54 -8.96 -7.91
N PHE A 203 16.22 -9.15 -7.98
CA PHE A 203 15.45 -9.18 -9.21
C PHE A 203 14.82 -7.82 -9.48
N ASP A 204 14.58 -7.52 -10.75
CA ASP A 204 13.92 -6.29 -11.16
C ASP A 204 12.47 -6.31 -10.67
N LEU A 205 12.16 -5.35 -9.80
CA LEU A 205 10.82 -5.05 -9.34
C LEU A 205 10.27 -3.85 -10.13
N PRO A 206 8.94 -3.76 -10.33
CA PRO A 206 8.34 -2.55 -10.89
C PRO A 206 8.64 -1.35 -9.98
N THR A 207 8.80 -0.18 -10.56
CA THR A 207 9.02 1.05 -9.77
C THR A 207 7.83 1.35 -8.87
N SER A 208 6.60 1.19 -9.39
CA SER A 208 5.37 1.40 -8.65
C SER A 208 4.20 0.61 -9.25
N ASN A 209 3.15 0.33 -8.45
CA ASN A 209 1.85 -0.13 -8.96
C ASN A 209 0.99 1.01 -9.55
N ARG A 210 1.38 2.27 -9.31
CA ARG A 210 0.73 3.45 -9.86
C ARG A 210 1.59 4.07 -10.96
N ASP A 211 1.01 4.24 -12.13
CA ASP A 211 1.66 4.90 -13.26
C ASP A 211 0.83 6.12 -13.71
N ALA A 212 1.30 7.32 -13.36
CA ALA A 212 0.62 8.56 -13.69
C ALA A 212 0.45 8.79 -15.20
N THR A 213 1.32 8.19 -16.03
CA THR A 213 1.25 8.33 -17.50
C THR A 213 0.11 7.52 -18.12
N LYS A 214 -0.50 6.61 -17.36
CA LYS A 214 -1.65 5.80 -17.76
C LYS A 214 -2.97 6.34 -17.23
N LEU A 215 -2.96 7.48 -16.53
CA LEU A 215 -4.17 8.12 -16.02
C LEU A 215 -4.70 9.13 -17.01
N THR A 216 -6.02 9.15 -17.14
CA THR A 216 -6.72 10.17 -17.92
C THR A 216 -7.90 10.71 -17.12
N THR A 217 -8.04 12.02 -17.10
CA THR A 217 -9.16 12.71 -16.46
C THR A 217 -10.15 13.12 -17.54
N VAL A 218 -11.34 12.52 -17.50
CA VAL A 218 -12.46 12.87 -18.38
C VAL A 218 -13.52 13.60 -17.56
N VAL A 219 -13.75 14.87 -17.88
CA VAL A 219 -14.83 15.65 -17.30
C VAL A 219 -15.97 15.73 -18.30
N LEU A 220 -17.09 15.10 -17.95
CA LEU A 220 -18.32 15.12 -18.73
C LEU A 220 -19.38 15.89 -17.95
N THR A 221 -19.79 17.06 -18.44
CA THR A 221 -20.95 17.72 -17.85
C THR A 221 -22.23 17.06 -18.36
N GLY A 222 -23.20 16.86 -17.47
CA GLY A 222 -24.58 16.65 -17.89
C GLY A 222 -25.15 17.89 -18.58
N VAL A 223 -26.46 17.91 -18.82
CA VAL A 223 -27.13 19.11 -19.33
C VAL A 223 -26.86 20.26 -18.35
N THR A 224 -26.07 21.23 -18.79
CA THR A 224 -25.73 22.37 -17.94
C THR A 224 -26.92 23.32 -17.94
N ALA A 225 -27.94 22.99 -17.14
CA ALA A 225 -29.11 23.82 -16.97
C ALA A 225 -28.73 25.06 -16.14
N LEU A 226 -28.12 26.05 -16.79
CA LEU A 226 -27.78 27.37 -16.23
C LEU A 226 -29.07 28.21 -16.10
N VAL A 227 -30.00 27.74 -15.27
CA VAL A 227 -31.35 28.32 -15.12
C VAL A 227 -31.62 28.71 -13.67
N ARG A 228 -32.74 29.41 -13.42
CA ARG A 228 -33.25 29.73 -12.06
C ARG A 228 -32.20 30.47 -11.21
N ALA A 229 -31.82 29.91 -10.07
CA ALA A 229 -30.84 30.50 -9.16
C ALA A 229 -29.45 30.64 -9.79
N THR A 230 -29.04 29.71 -10.65
CA THR A 230 -27.76 29.79 -11.38
C THR A 230 -27.80 30.95 -12.38
N ALA A 231 -28.86 31.06 -13.18
CA ALA A 231 -29.06 32.19 -14.09
C ALA A 231 -29.14 33.53 -13.36
N PHE A 232 -29.89 33.60 -12.25
CA PHE A 232 -29.97 34.81 -11.42
C PHE A 232 -28.59 35.19 -10.84
N THR A 233 -27.80 34.19 -10.44
CA THR A 233 -26.42 34.41 -9.97
C THR A 233 -25.54 34.94 -11.10
N MET A 234 -25.71 34.46 -12.33
CA MET A 234 -24.98 34.95 -13.50
C MET A 234 -25.36 36.40 -13.84
N GLU A 235 -26.64 36.76 -13.79
CA GLU A 235 -27.07 38.15 -14.01
C GLU A 235 -26.53 39.11 -12.95
N THR A 236 -26.45 38.65 -11.69
CA THR A 236 -26.04 39.50 -10.56
C THR A 236 -24.54 39.53 -10.32
N LYS A 237 -23.80 38.45 -10.63
CA LYS A 237 -22.36 38.32 -10.38
C LYS A 237 -21.50 38.22 -11.65
N GLY A 238 -22.12 38.22 -12.83
CA GLY A 238 -21.45 38.04 -14.11
C GLY A 238 -21.64 36.63 -14.68
N VAL A 239 -21.78 36.56 -16.01
CA VAL A 239 -22.06 35.32 -16.75
C VAL A 239 -20.94 34.27 -16.65
N THR A 240 -19.72 34.69 -16.32
CA THR A 240 -18.55 33.82 -16.12
C THR A 240 -18.54 33.11 -14.77
N ARG A 241 -19.39 33.55 -13.83
CA ARG A 241 -19.32 33.13 -12.43
C ARG A 241 -19.35 31.60 -12.22
N PRO A 242 -20.19 30.80 -12.90
CA PRO A 242 -20.15 29.35 -12.75
C PRO A 242 -18.82 28.75 -13.19
N GLY A 243 -18.25 29.23 -14.29
CA GLY A 243 -16.98 28.76 -14.83
C GLY A 243 -15.79 29.07 -13.93
N GLU A 244 -15.79 30.21 -13.24
CA GLU A 244 -14.76 30.56 -12.25
C GLU A 244 -14.66 29.55 -11.10
N LEU A 245 -15.79 28.96 -10.68
CA LEU A 245 -15.84 28.04 -9.54
C LEU A 245 -15.38 26.62 -9.87
N ILE A 246 -15.41 26.25 -11.15
CA ILE A 246 -15.02 24.91 -11.64
C ILE A 246 -13.89 25.00 -12.67
N HIS A 247 -13.21 26.15 -12.74
CA HIS A 247 -12.21 26.43 -13.76
C HIS A 247 -11.14 25.34 -13.76
N ASP A 248 -10.54 25.09 -12.60
CA ASP A 248 -9.41 24.17 -12.48
C ASP A 248 -9.82 22.74 -12.83
N TRP A 249 -11.03 22.30 -12.43
CA TRP A 249 -11.56 20.99 -12.83
C TRP A 249 -11.69 20.84 -14.35
N LEU A 250 -12.14 21.88 -15.05
CA LEU A 250 -12.27 21.85 -16.51
C LEU A 250 -10.93 22.03 -17.22
N TYR A 251 -10.05 22.85 -16.66
CA TYR A 251 -8.76 23.20 -17.24
C TYR A 251 -7.75 22.05 -17.14
N ASP A 252 -7.75 21.32 -16.02
CA ASP A 252 -6.80 20.24 -15.73
C ASP A 252 -7.23 18.88 -16.31
N ALA A 253 -8.45 18.80 -16.85
CA ALA A 253 -8.96 17.61 -17.52
C ALA A 253 -8.20 17.35 -18.83
N ASP A 254 -7.88 16.08 -19.10
CA ASP A 254 -7.34 15.70 -20.42
C ASP A 254 -8.40 15.80 -21.51
N ILE A 255 -9.65 15.49 -21.13
CA ILE A 255 -10.81 15.56 -22.00
C ILE A 255 -11.94 16.27 -21.24
N ALA A 256 -12.30 17.46 -21.69
CA ALA A 256 -13.44 18.21 -21.19
C ALA A 256 -14.57 18.19 -22.23
N HIS A 257 -15.73 17.65 -21.86
CA HIS A 257 -16.97 17.73 -22.62
C HIS A 257 -17.98 18.61 -21.88
N ILE A 258 -18.45 19.65 -22.57
CA ILE A 258 -19.51 20.53 -22.07
C ILE A 258 -20.79 20.29 -22.88
N SER A 259 -21.83 19.81 -22.21
CA SER A 259 -23.19 19.74 -22.75
C SER A 259 -23.99 20.98 -22.35
N ASN A 260 -24.48 21.73 -23.34
CA ASN A 260 -25.30 22.93 -23.16
C ASN A 260 -26.65 22.76 -23.86
N GLU A 261 -27.74 22.93 -23.11
CA GLU A 261 -29.13 22.75 -23.59
C GLU A 261 -29.95 24.06 -23.47
N VAL A 262 -29.30 25.22 -23.36
CA VAL A 262 -30.05 26.49 -23.20
C VAL A 262 -30.57 26.99 -24.55
N PRO A 263 -31.89 27.28 -24.68
CA PRO A 263 -32.45 27.86 -25.89
C PRO A 263 -32.00 29.31 -26.07
N PHE A 264 -31.60 29.68 -27.28
CA PHE A 264 -31.35 31.07 -27.65
C PHE A 264 -32.67 31.79 -27.93
N ASP A 265 -33.38 32.20 -26.88
CA ASP A 265 -34.62 32.98 -26.98
C ASP A 265 -34.36 34.48 -26.73
N LYS A 266 -34.67 35.32 -27.73
CA LYS A 266 -34.56 36.78 -27.63
C LYS A 266 -35.52 37.39 -26.62
N ASN A 267 -36.59 36.67 -26.27
CA ASN A 267 -37.60 37.07 -25.30
C ASN A 267 -37.45 36.35 -23.95
N CYS A 268 -36.27 35.81 -23.66
CA CYS A 268 -36.01 35.13 -22.40
C CYS A 268 -36.27 36.09 -21.21
N PRO A 269 -37.21 35.77 -20.30
CA PRO A 269 -37.51 36.62 -19.17
C PRO A 269 -36.35 36.63 -18.17
N TYR A 270 -36.22 37.71 -17.40
CA TYR A 270 -35.22 37.80 -16.34
C TYR A 270 -35.38 36.66 -15.31
N PRO A 271 -34.30 35.97 -14.91
CA PRO A 271 -34.38 34.81 -14.04
C PRO A 271 -34.86 35.18 -12.63
N THR A 272 -35.61 34.29 -12.00
CA THR A 272 -36.05 34.44 -10.60
C THR A 272 -35.44 33.36 -9.73
N ALA A 273 -34.86 33.75 -8.60
CA ALA A 273 -34.32 32.82 -7.61
C ALA A 273 -35.47 32.20 -6.78
N GLY A 274 -35.67 30.89 -6.90
CA GLY A 274 -36.58 30.11 -6.04
C GLY A 274 -37.60 29.25 -6.79
N HIS A 275 -38.17 28.24 -6.09
CA HIS A 275 -39.30 27.44 -6.55
C HIS A 275 -40.41 27.38 -5.49
N LYS A 276 -41.67 27.42 -5.94
CA LYS A 276 -42.84 27.09 -5.11
C LYS A 276 -43.26 25.61 -5.19
N LYS A 277 -42.70 24.79 -6.10
CA LYS A 277 -42.93 23.32 -6.24
C LYS A 277 -41.97 22.71 -7.29
N PHE A 278 -41.49 21.50 -7.04
CA PHE A 278 -40.76 20.67 -8.01
C PHE A 278 -41.73 19.63 -8.59
N TYR A 279 -41.85 19.56 -9.91
CA TYR A 279 -42.38 18.41 -10.63
C TYR A 279 -41.27 17.93 -11.55
N PHE A 280 -40.73 16.74 -11.27
CA PHE A 280 -39.96 16.02 -12.28
C PHE A 280 -40.98 15.35 -13.19
N VAL A 281 -41.01 15.75 -14.47
CA VAL A 281 -41.70 14.95 -15.48
C VAL A 281 -40.69 13.88 -15.89
N GLN A 282 -40.98 12.63 -15.52
CA GLN A 282 -40.29 11.44 -16.02
C GLN A 282 -40.58 11.25 -17.51
#